data_AF-K0K7P4-F1
#
_entry.id   AF-K0K7P4-F1
#
_cell.length_a   1.000
_cell.length_b   1.000
_cell.length_c   1.000
_cell.angle_alpha   90.00
_cell.angle_beta   90.00
_cell.angle_gamma   90.00
#
_symmetry.space_group_name_H-M   'P 1'
#
loop_
_entity.id
_entity.type
_entity.pdbx_description
1 polymer ?
#
loop_
_entity_poly.entity_id
_entity_poly.type
_entity_poly.pdbx_seq_one_letter_code
_entity_poly.pdbx_strand_id
1 'polypeptide(L)'
;MVQFGDPTNTGKGGESIWGGHFEDEFKEDLRHSKRTCGKHPTLDGKYTVFGKTLKGSESDQESTLSKLENVEVDKKKRPKAPIFIKSVTIHANPLAK
;
A
#
# COMPACT_ATOMS: atom_id res chain seq x y z
N MET A 1 -4.71 2.41 -7.34
CA MET A 1 -3.68 2.11 -6.33
C MET A 1 -2.76 3.30 -6.17
N VAL A 2 -2.17 3.46 -5.00
CA VAL A 2 -1.06 4.40 -4.71
C VAL A 2 0.13 3.54 -4.30
N GLN A 3 1.32 3.84 -4.81
CA GLN A 3 2.53 3.03 -4.59
C GLN A 3 3.58 3.78 -3.77
N PHE A 4 4.18 3.07 -2.81
CA PHE A 4 5.28 3.53 -1.95
C PHE A 4 6.28 2.37 -1.77
N GLY A 5 7.34 2.59 -0.99
CA GLY A 5 8.27 1.53 -0.58
C GLY A 5 9.62 1.53 -1.29
N ASP A 6 9.87 2.45 -2.22
CA ASP A 6 11.17 2.64 -2.88
C ASP A 6 11.93 3.83 -2.28
N PRO A 7 13.02 3.61 -1.53
CA PRO A 7 13.85 4.67 -0.95
C PRO A 7 14.52 5.57 -2.01
N THR A 8 14.74 5.07 -3.22
CA THR A 8 15.39 5.81 -4.32
C THR A 8 14.43 6.72 -5.07
N ASN A 9 13.11 6.59 -4.84
CA ASN A 9 12.07 7.31 -5.56
C ASN A 9 12.18 7.15 -7.09
N THR A 10 12.62 5.99 -7.57
CA THR A 10 12.72 5.69 -9.02
C THR A 10 11.54 4.83 -9.50
N GLY A 11 10.91 4.10 -8.59
CA GLY A 11 9.95 3.04 -8.87
C GLY A 11 10.61 1.67 -9.13
N LYS A 12 11.93 1.57 -8.95
CA LYS A 12 12.73 0.36 -9.23
C LYS A 12 13.61 -0.08 -8.07
N GLY A 13 13.76 0.75 -7.04
CA GLY A 13 14.53 0.40 -5.85
C GLY A 13 13.68 -0.25 -4.76
N GLY A 14 14.32 -0.49 -3.61
CA GLY A 14 13.76 -1.25 -2.50
C GLY A 14 14.39 -2.63 -2.39
N GLU A 15 14.63 -3.07 -1.16
CA GLU A 15 15.24 -4.35 -0.84
C GLU A 15 14.50 -4.95 0.35
N SER A 16 14.32 -6.28 0.36
CA SER A 16 13.74 -6.95 1.52
C SER A 16 14.74 -6.99 2.68
N ILE A 17 14.26 -7.30 3.87
CA ILE A 17 15.14 -7.51 5.04
C ILE A 17 16.11 -8.68 4.86
N TRP A 18 15.85 -9.58 3.91
CA TRP A 18 16.71 -10.73 3.61
C TRP A 18 17.73 -10.46 2.48
N GLY A 19 17.81 -9.23 1.96
CA GLY A 19 18.80 -8.85 0.95
C GLY A 19 18.46 -9.25 -0.50
N GLY A 20 17.20 -9.57 -0.78
CA GLY A 20 16.77 -10.02 -2.11
C GLY A 20 15.25 -10.10 -2.28
N HIS A 21 14.80 -10.62 -3.41
CA HIS A 21 13.38 -10.97 -3.59
C HIS A 21 13.03 -12.22 -2.77
N PHE A 22 11.76 -12.34 -2.42
CA PHE A 22 11.20 -13.51 -1.75
C PHE A 22 9.96 -13.97 -2.51
N GLU A 23 9.54 -15.21 -2.26
CA GLU A 23 8.45 -15.86 -2.97
C GLU A 23 7.09 -15.22 -2.70
N ASP A 24 6.17 -15.34 -3.67
CA ASP A 24 4.79 -14.88 -3.50
C ASP A 24 3.97 -15.83 -2.62
N GLU A 25 3.07 -15.26 -1.81
CA GLU A 25 2.16 -15.99 -0.91
C GLU A 25 0.69 -15.74 -1.28
N PHE A 26 0.17 -16.50 -2.24
CA PHE A 26 -1.23 -16.39 -2.66
C PHE A 26 -2.18 -17.18 -1.75
N LYS A 27 -3.29 -16.55 -1.34
CA LYS A 27 -4.37 -17.19 -0.59
C LYS A 27 -5.71 -16.89 -1.26
N GLU A 28 -6.55 -17.91 -1.45
CA GLU A 28 -7.82 -17.74 -2.16
C GLU A 28 -8.78 -16.75 -1.47
N ASP A 29 -8.68 -16.66 -0.14
CA ASP A 29 -9.48 -15.75 0.69
C ASP A 29 -8.99 -14.29 0.63
N LEU A 30 -7.76 -14.06 0.16
CA LEU A 30 -7.14 -12.75 0.10
C LEU A 30 -7.13 -12.23 -1.34
N ARG A 31 -8.09 -11.35 -1.64
CA ARG A 31 -8.30 -10.77 -2.99
C ARG A 31 -8.36 -9.25 -2.95
N HIS A 32 -8.05 -8.61 -4.07
CA HIS A 32 -8.18 -7.17 -4.34
C HIS A 32 -9.65 -6.77 -4.60
N SER A 33 -10.55 -7.31 -3.77
CA SER A 33 -12.01 -7.17 -3.86
C SER A 33 -12.54 -5.94 -3.11
N LYS A 34 -11.69 -5.29 -2.30
CA LYS A 34 -11.98 -4.08 -1.50
C LYS A 34 -11.10 -2.92 -1.98
N ARG A 35 -11.23 -1.74 -1.36
CA ARG A 35 -10.64 -0.47 -1.83
C ARG A 35 -9.10 -0.49 -1.84
N THR A 36 -8.51 -0.63 -3.03
CA THR A 36 -7.12 -0.30 -3.40
C THR A 36 -7.09 0.90 -4.38
N CYS A 37 -7.94 1.91 -4.10
CA CYS A 37 -8.50 2.92 -5.02
C CYS A 37 -9.62 2.44 -5.96
N GLY A 38 -10.14 1.24 -5.70
CA GLY A 38 -11.18 0.58 -6.48
C GLY A 38 -11.09 -0.93 -6.27
N LYS A 39 -11.98 -1.71 -6.92
CA LYS A 39 -11.83 -3.16 -7.04
C LYS A 39 -10.91 -3.45 -8.21
N HIS A 40 -9.99 -4.40 -8.08
CA HIS A 40 -9.07 -4.73 -9.16
C HIS A 40 -8.84 -6.25 -9.28
N PRO A 41 -9.85 -7.01 -9.75
CA PRO A 41 -9.81 -8.48 -9.77
C PRO A 41 -8.70 -9.04 -10.66
N THR A 42 -8.19 -8.26 -11.63
CA THR A 42 -7.09 -8.71 -12.52
C THR A 42 -5.71 -8.78 -11.83
N LEU A 43 -5.60 -8.31 -10.58
CA LEU A 43 -4.39 -8.45 -9.73
C LEU A 43 -4.45 -9.70 -8.85
N ASP A 44 -5.62 -10.35 -8.76
CA ASP A 44 -5.77 -11.55 -7.96
C ASP A 44 -4.93 -12.69 -8.55
N GLY A 45 -4.16 -13.38 -7.69
CA GLY A 45 -3.20 -14.40 -8.11
C GLY A 45 -1.94 -13.89 -8.82
N LYS A 46 -1.71 -12.57 -8.82
CA LYS A 46 -0.48 -11.94 -9.37
C LYS A 46 0.33 -11.16 -8.33
N TYR A 47 -0.32 -10.69 -7.28
CA TYR A 47 0.32 -9.90 -6.22
C TYR A 47 -0.10 -10.43 -4.85
N THR A 48 0.88 -10.60 -3.97
CA THR A 48 0.68 -11.05 -2.59
C THR A 48 -0.08 -10.01 -1.76
N VAL A 49 -1.22 -10.39 -1.20
CA VAL A 49 -2.03 -9.55 -0.31
C VAL A 49 -1.65 -9.86 1.14
N PHE A 50 -1.06 -8.90 1.85
CA PHE A 50 -0.57 -9.10 3.23
C PHE A 50 -1.31 -8.27 4.29
N GLY A 51 -2.20 -7.38 3.88
CA GLY A 51 -2.88 -6.50 4.82
C GLY A 51 -4.04 -5.73 4.20
N LYS A 52 -4.78 -5.03 5.06
CA LYS A 52 -5.90 -4.18 4.66
C LYS A 52 -5.91 -2.94 5.52
N THR A 53 -6.15 -1.79 4.91
CA THR A 53 -6.40 -0.54 5.65
C THR A 53 -7.65 -0.70 6.52
N LEU A 54 -7.48 -0.45 7.82
CA LEU A 54 -8.59 -0.33 8.76
C LEU A 54 -9.24 1.04 8.59
N LYS A 55 -10.58 1.09 8.64
CA LYS A 55 -11.28 2.37 8.71
C LYS A 55 -11.10 2.93 10.11
N GLY A 56 -10.57 4.15 10.22
CA GLY A 56 -10.62 4.91 11.47
C GLY A 56 -12.04 5.42 11.75
N SER A 57 -12.18 6.30 12.73
CA SER A 57 -13.44 7.03 13.01
C SER A 57 -13.84 8.02 11.91
N GLU A 58 -13.02 8.19 10.87
CA GLU A 58 -13.26 9.09 9.75
C GLU A 58 -14.22 8.45 8.73
N SER A 59 -15.06 9.29 8.11
CA SER A 59 -15.91 8.88 6.99
C SER A 59 -15.05 8.44 5.79
N ASP A 60 -15.56 7.51 4.98
CA ASP A 60 -14.82 6.97 3.81
C ASP A 60 -14.38 8.06 2.81
N GLN A 61 -15.09 9.19 2.79
CA GLN A 61 -14.83 10.31 1.89
C GLN A 61 -13.65 11.18 2.35
N GLU A 62 -13.41 11.30 3.65
CA GLU A 62 -12.36 12.16 4.21
C GLU A 62 -11.07 11.44 4.62
N SER A 63 -11.05 10.10 4.46
CA SER A 63 -9.89 9.28 4.81
C SER A 63 -8.59 9.75 4.12
N THR A 64 -7.45 9.50 4.76
CA THR A 64 -6.11 9.76 4.18
C THR A 64 -5.96 9.15 2.79
N LEU A 65 -6.57 7.99 2.52
CA LEU A 65 -6.52 7.38 1.19
C LEU A 65 -7.26 8.20 0.14
N SER A 66 -8.43 8.75 0.46
CA SER A 66 -9.17 9.68 -0.41
C SER A 66 -8.37 10.94 -0.71
N LYS A 67 -7.66 11.47 0.30
CA LYS A 67 -6.77 12.64 0.12
C LYS A 67 -5.63 12.32 -0.84
N LEU A 68 -5.02 11.14 -0.72
CA LEU A 68 -3.95 10.67 -1.62
C LEU A 68 -4.43 10.43 -3.05
N GLU A 69 -5.66 9.91 -3.23
CA GLU A 69 -6.26 9.65 -4.55
C GLU A 69 -6.50 10.94 -5.36
N ASN A 70 -6.77 12.06 -4.68
CA ASN A 70 -7.06 13.35 -5.31
C ASN A 70 -5.82 14.23 -5.54
N VAL A 71 -4.62 13.73 -5.23
CA VAL A 71 -3.38 14.49 -5.44
C VAL A 71 -3.10 14.67 -6.93
N GLU A 72 -2.71 15.87 -7.32
CA GLU A 72 -2.29 16.13 -8.70
C GLU A 72 -0.99 15.41 -9.05
N VAL A 73 -1.02 14.68 -10.16
CA VAL A 73 0.12 13.93 -10.68
C VAL A 73 0.62 14.48 -12.01
N ASP A 74 1.88 14.21 -12.31
CA ASP A 74 2.49 14.49 -13.60
C ASP A 74 2.16 13.39 -14.65
N LYS A 75 2.74 13.52 -15.85
CA LYS A 75 2.58 12.55 -16.94
C LYS A 75 3.12 11.15 -16.61
N LYS A 76 4.07 11.04 -15.67
CA LYS A 76 4.67 9.78 -15.19
C LYS A 76 3.93 9.22 -13.98
N LYS A 77 2.72 9.73 -13.67
CA LYS A 77 1.90 9.32 -12.52
C LYS A 77 2.58 9.58 -11.18
N ARG A 78 3.54 10.52 -11.13
CA ARG A 78 4.18 10.96 -9.89
C ARG A 78 3.47 12.18 -9.33
N PRO A 79 3.22 12.25 -8.02
CA PRO A 79 2.69 13.46 -7.38
C PRO A 79 3.55 14.70 -7.69
N LYS A 80 2.92 15.83 -8.03
CA LYS A 80 3.62 17.10 -8.25
C LYS A 80 4.34 17.59 -6.99
N ALA A 81 3.66 17.46 -5.85
CA ALA A 81 4.26 17.66 -4.53
C ALA A 81 4.67 16.30 -3.96
N PRO A 82 5.93 16.13 -3.50
CA PRO A 82 6.38 14.85 -2.98
C PRO A 82 5.69 14.52 -1.65
N ILE A 83 5.29 13.26 -1.49
CA ILE A 83 4.60 12.76 -0.30
C ILE A 83 5.46 11.69 0.34
N PHE A 84 5.76 11.87 1.63
CA PHE A 84 6.64 10.98 2.39
C PHE A 84 5.93 10.39 3.60
N ILE A 85 6.29 9.14 3.92
CA ILE A 85 5.95 8.52 5.20
C ILE A 85 6.90 9.10 6.24
N LYS A 86 6.35 9.81 7.23
CA LYS A 86 7.16 10.46 8.29
C LYS A 86 7.66 9.46 9.33
N SER A 87 6.79 8.55 9.73
CA SER A 87 7.07 7.55 10.77
C SER A 87 6.12 6.37 10.63
N VAL A 88 6.53 5.22 11.13
CA VAL A 88 5.70 4.01 11.23
C VAL A 88 5.64 3.60 12.70
N THR A 89 4.43 3.43 13.23
CA THR A 89 4.21 2.94 14.59
C THR A 89 3.71 1.50 14.50
N ILE A 90 4.43 0.57 15.13
CA ILE A 90 4.03 -0.83 15.22
C ILE A 90 3.24 -1.00 16.52
N HIS A 91 1.96 -1.35 16.41
CA HIS A 91 1.15 -1.69 17.58
C HIS A 91 1.55 -3.07 18.08
N ALA A 92 2.19 -3.12 19.25
CA ALA A 92 2.63 -4.37 19.86
C ALA A 92 1.45 -5.32 20.09
N ASN A 93 1.62 -6.59 19.74
CA ASN A 93 0.64 -7.62 20.06
C ASN A 93 0.72 -7.94 21.57
N PRO A 94 -0.31 -7.59 22.37
CA PRO A 94 -0.28 -7.82 23.82
C PRO A 94 -0.34 -9.31 24.20
N LEU A 95 -0.61 -10.20 23.23
CA LEU A 95 -0.72 -11.65 23.43
C LEU A 95 0.56 -12.42 23.05
N ALA A 96 1.59 -11.73 22.54
CA ALA A 96 2.88 -12.35 22.29
C ALA A 96 3.54 -12.69 23.65
N LYS A 97 3.67 -13.99 23.94
CA LYS A 97 4.45 -14.50 25.07
C LYS A 97 5.92 -14.63 24.69
#